data_AF-A0AAF0FNF4-F1
#
_entry.id   AF-A0AAF0FNF4-F1
#
_cell.length_a   1.000
_cell.length_b   1.000
_cell.length_c   1.000
_cell.angle_alpha   90.00
_cell.angle_beta   90.00
_cell.angle_gamma   90.00
#
_symmetry.space_group_name_H-M   'P 1'
#
loop_
_entity.id
_entity.type
_entity.pdbx_description
1 polymer ?
#
loop_
_entity_poly.entity_id
_entity_poly.type
_entity_poly.pdbx_seq_one_letter_code
_entity_poly.pdbx_strand_id
1 'polypeptide(L)'
;MALFGKRPDYHGGSDINGADSRKGFYWVEENKGDNLIWRLPRNIRWNDNVMVREDEYGVFFRDGKAMQVFDRPDRYAMTTQNITGLQSIGKAVVGVTQIGEFYWVQKREFRSNFGTSEPLSFRDVDFGVVRLRVFGQYAYKVTDPMLLITQFVGTKGMTKSDEIIGWLKDQIVMILNDTLGELKSKQNMGVLDMPAYLSEIEQLCISKLTGETEQYGLKITKFSGLNINLPEEVQQAVDKRGAMSALGVNYMQYQTGRAIEDIGQGAAQGGGPGEGAGFATMGAGMGAGFSMANVMGQSMGAGMGGGGGAPGAFGSGPQQQQQGSNQQGAGNPCVKCGHPLSPGAKFCPNCGAPQSGDTVKCPKCSFDVPKGAKFCPNCGNPMGSAKCSNCGADLEPGVKFCANCGKPVE
;
A
#
# COMPACT_ATOMS: atom_id res chain seq x y z
N MET A 1 -23.01 13.23 -10.30
CA MET A 1 -23.82 14.29 -10.95
C MET A 1 -23.59 14.26 -12.46
N ALA A 2 -24.53 14.76 -13.27
CA ALA A 2 -24.38 14.88 -14.72
C ALA A 2 -24.12 16.35 -15.11
N LEU A 3 -23.24 16.58 -16.10
CA LEU A 3 -23.05 17.91 -16.76
C LEU A 3 -24.34 18.47 -17.37
N PHE A 4 -25.31 17.60 -17.62
CA PHE A 4 -26.65 17.95 -18.03
C PHE A 4 -27.61 17.46 -16.96
N GLY A 5 -28.01 18.36 -16.07
CA GLY A 5 -29.25 18.16 -15.32
C GLY A 5 -30.39 17.90 -16.30
N LYS A 6 -31.36 17.04 -15.92
CA LYS A 6 -32.62 16.88 -16.65
C LYS A 6 -33.13 18.26 -17.02
N ARG A 7 -33.35 18.56 -18.32
CA ARG A 7 -33.74 19.87 -18.86
C ARG A 7 -34.39 20.76 -17.79
N PRO A 8 -33.61 21.60 -17.09
CA PRO A 8 -34.18 22.70 -16.37
C PRO A 8 -34.54 23.71 -17.45
N ASP A 9 -35.72 24.29 -17.35
CA ASP A 9 -36.09 25.42 -18.19
C ASP A 9 -34.98 26.46 -18.05
N TYR A 10 -34.34 26.86 -19.16
CA TYR A 10 -33.10 27.63 -19.13
C TYR A 10 -33.37 29.06 -18.68
N HIS A 11 -33.52 29.23 -17.37
CA HIS A 11 -33.43 30.48 -16.65
C HIS A 11 -31.96 30.87 -16.51
N GLY A 12 -31.29 31.07 -17.67
CA GLY A 12 -30.15 31.97 -17.69
C GLY A 12 -30.65 33.32 -17.24
N GLY A 13 -30.26 33.75 -16.03
CA GLY A 13 -30.82 34.91 -15.36
C GLY A 13 -30.70 36.16 -16.21
N SER A 14 -31.83 36.62 -16.74
CA SER A 14 -31.97 37.98 -17.21
C SER A 14 -32.43 38.81 -16.02
N ASP A 15 -31.47 39.29 -15.21
CA ASP A 15 -31.73 40.05 -13.97
C ASP A 15 -32.39 41.43 -14.22
N ILE A 16 -32.79 41.71 -15.46
CA ILE A 16 -33.51 42.89 -15.92
C ILE A 16 -34.82 42.45 -16.60
N ASN A 17 -35.88 42.39 -15.80
CA ASN A 17 -37.24 42.28 -16.30
C ASN A 17 -37.58 43.50 -17.17
N GLY A 18 -38.00 43.27 -18.43
CA GLY A 18 -38.43 44.33 -19.35
C GLY A 18 -37.38 44.84 -20.36
N ALA A 19 -36.16 44.32 -20.35
CA ALA A 19 -35.14 44.67 -21.35
C ALA A 19 -35.32 43.89 -22.66
N ASP A 20 -36.11 44.42 -23.59
CA ASP A 20 -36.17 43.89 -24.95
C ASP A 20 -34.81 44.09 -25.67
N SER A 21 -34.31 43.02 -26.30
CA SER A 21 -33.04 42.98 -27.07
C SER A 21 -31.71 43.31 -26.34
N ARG A 22 -31.19 42.36 -25.54
CA ARG A 22 -29.75 41.92 -25.46
C ARG A 22 -29.53 40.99 -24.25
N LYS A 23 -29.38 39.69 -24.47
CA LYS A 23 -29.12 38.73 -23.37
C LYS A 23 -27.65 38.74 -22.97
N GLY A 24 -27.40 38.92 -21.67
CA GLY A 24 -26.08 38.74 -21.05
C GLY A 24 -25.93 37.30 -20.54
N PHE A 25 -24.78 36.70 -20.76
CA PHE A 25 -24.43 35.36 -20.26
C PHE A 25 -23.32 35.47 -19.21
N TYR A 26 -23.45 34.68 -18.14
CA TYR A 26 -22.48 34.57 -17.07
C TYR A 26 -22.56 33.15 -16.49
N TRP A 27 -21.51 32.73 -15.80
CA TRP A 27 -21.54 31.48 -15.05
C TRP A 27 -22.35 31.64 -13.77
N VAL A 28 -23.46 30.91 -13.67
CA VAL A 28 -24.32 30.86 -12.48
C VAL A 28 -23.57 30.21 -11.31
N GLU A 29 -23.59 30.85 -10.15
CA GLU A 29 -22.76 30.48 -8.99
C GLU A 29 -23.08 29.09 -8.44
N GLU A 30 -24.33 28.66 -8.48
CA GLU A 30 -24.77 27.30 -8.12
C GLU A 30 -24.00 26.21 -8.90
N ASN A 31 -23.61 26.51 -10.14
CA ASN A 31 -22.86 25.61 -11.02
C ASN A 31 -21.34 25.86 -10.98
N LYS A 32 -20.86 26.85 -10.22
CA LYS A 32 -19.42 27.09 -10.04
C LYS A 32 -18.80 26.03 -9.16
N GLY A 33 -19.17 26.00 -7.87
CA GLY A 33 -18.69 25.02 -6.88
C GLY A 33 -17.25 24.55 -7.11
N ASP A 34 -17.10 23.23 -7.28
CA ASP A 34 -15.83 22.54 -7.59
C ASP A 34 -15.55 22.39 -9.09
N ASN A 35 -16.38 22.99 -9.97
CA ASN A 35 -16.16 22.92 -11.41
C ASN A 35 -15.03 23.84 -11.85
N LEU A 36 -14.01 23.27 -12.49
CA LEU A 36 -12.87 24.01 -13.01
C LEU A 36 -13.23 24.83 -14.27
N ILE A 37 -14.08 24.25 -15.13
CA ILE A 37 -14.46 24.76 -16.45
C ILE A 37 -15.97 24.65 -16.60
N TRP A 38 -16.60 25.62 -17.25
CA TRP A 38 -17.98 25.53 -17.73
C TRP A 38 -18.11 26.06 -19.15
N ARG A 39 -18.74 25.26 -20.03
CA ARG A 39 -19.04 25.63 -21.42
C ARG A 39 -20.47 26.14 -21.53
N LEU A 40 -20.67 27.24 -22.25
CA LEU A 40 -22.01 27.74 -22.58
C LEU A 40 -22.78 26.67 -23.39
N PRO A 41 -23.97 26.21 -22.95
CA PRO A 41 -24.73 25.16 -23.65
C PRO A 41 -25.51 25.69 -24.87
N ARG A 42 -24.99 26.71 -25.55
CA ARG A 42 -25.52 27.27 -26.80
C ARG A 42 -24.40 27.92 -27.61
N ASN A 43 -24.60 27.99 -28.93
CA ASN A 43 -23.77 28.78 -29.82
C ASN A 43 -23.86 30.28 -29.46
N ILE A 44 -22.71 30.96 -29.37
CA ILE A 44 -22.62 32.41 -29.25
C ILE A 44 -22.91 33.07 -30.60
N ARG A 45 -23.69 34.14 -30.57
CA ARG A 45 -24.01 34.97 -31.73
C ARG A 45 -23.29 36.31 -31.65
N TRP A 46 -23.16 36.95 -32.80
CA TRP A 46 -22.74 38.34 -32.88
C TRP A 46 -23.57 39.24 -31.96
N ASN A 47 -22.93 40.12 -31.19
CA ASN A 47 -23.56 41.03 -30.24
C ASN A 47 -24.29 40.35 -29.05
N ASP A 48 -24.08 39.05 -28.81
CA ASP A 48 -24.30 38.48 -27.46
C ASP A 48 -23.30 39.13 -26.48
N ASN A 49 -23.70 39.33 -25.22
CA ASN A 49 -22.82 39.85 -24.18
C ASN A 49 -22.40 38.73 -23.23
N VAL A 50 -21.11 38.60 -22.92
CA VAL A 50 -20.60 37.69 -21.88
C VAL A 50 -19.98 38.49 -20.75
N MET A 51 -20.27 38.10 -19.51
CA MET A 51 -19.64 38.66 -18.32
C MET A 51 -18.53 37.73 -17.88
N VAL A 52 -17.32 38.26 -17.73
CA VAL A 52 -16.17 37.58 -17.13
C VAL A 52 -15.90 38.27 -15.80
N ARG A 53 -15.84 37.49 -14.73
CA ARG A 53 -15.58 37.98 -13.37
C ARG A 53 -14.09 37.94 -13.05
N GLU A 54 -13.71 38.54 -11.92
CA GLU A 54 -12.31 38.62 -11.51
C GLU A 54 -11.69 37.23 -11.26
N ASP A 55 -12.51 36.31 -10.74
CA ASP A 55 -12.20 34.90 -10.49
C ASP A 55 -12.23 34.00 -11.74
N GLU A 56 -12.47 34.54 -12.94
CA GLU A 56 -12.67 33.78 -14.18
C GLU A 56 -11.74 34.22 -15.32
N TYR A 57 -11.27 33.26 -16.13
CA TYR A 57 -10.94 33.51 -17.53
C TYR A 57 -12.17 33.22 -18.38
N GLY A 58 -12.45 34.09 -19.35
CA GLY A 58 -13.32 33.75 -20.48
C GLY A 58 -12.48 33.30 -21.67
N VAL A 59 -12.87 32.25 -22.39
CA VAL A 59 -12.20 31.85 -23.64
C VAL A 59 -13.24 31.63 -24.72
N PHE A 60 -13.10 32.37 -25.82
CA PHE A 60 -13.95 32.24 -27.00
C PHE A 60 -13.25 31.44 -28.09
N PHE A 61 -13.94 30.39 -28.57
CA PHE A 61 -13.54 29.56 -29.69
C PHE A 61 -14.48 29.80 -30.86
N ARG A 62 -13.94 29.86 -32.09
CA ARG A 62 -14.72 29.80 -33.33
C ARG A 62 -14.24 28.63 -34.18
N ASP A 63 -15.17 27.77 -34.58
CA ASP A 63 -14.94 26.63 -35.48
C ASP A 63 -13.73 25.77 -35.01
N GLY A 64 -13.63 25.54 -33.69
CA GLY A 64 -12.57 24.77 -33.04
C GLY A 64 -11.26 25.52 -32.77
N LYS A 65 -11.09 26.77 -33.22
CA LYS A 65 -9.90 27.59 -32.94
C LYS A 65 -10.15 28.56 -31.79
N ALA A 66 -9.25 28.61 -30.82
CA ALA A 66 -9.24 29.67 -29.82
C ALA A 66 -8.98 31.02 -30.50
N MET A 67 -9.88 31.99 -30.29
CA MET A 67 -9.85 33.29 -30.96
C MET A 67 -9.42 34.40 -30.01
N GLN A 68 -9.86 34.35 -28.74
CA GLN A 68 -9.58 35.36 -27.73
C GLN A 68 -9.67 34.75 -26.33
N VAL A 69 -8.72 35.12 -25.47
CA VAL A 69 -8.80 34.94 -24.01
C VAL A 69 -9.15 36.29 -23.40
N PHE A 70 -10.09 36.28 -22.45
CA PHE A 70 -10.54 37.40 -21.65
C PHE A 70 -10.02 37.20 -20.23
N ASP A 71 -8.98 37.96 -19.87
CA ASP A 71 -8.26 37.88 -18.59
C ASP A 71 -8.78 38.88 -17.54
N ARG A 72 -9.30 40.02 -17.99
CA ARG A 72 -9.81 41.09 -17.13
C ARG A 72 -11.30 40.91 -16.81
N PRO A 73 -11.75 41.35 -15.62
CA PRO A 73 -13.17 41.37 -15.29
C PRO A 73 -13.90 42.46 -16.07
N ASP A 74 -14.80 42.08 -16.98
CA ASP A 74 -15.66 43.03 -17.71
C ASP A 74 -16.88 42.31 -18.36
N ARG A 75 -17.79 43.11 -18.93
CA ARG A 75 -18.87 42.67 -19.81
C ARG A 75 -18.44 42.83 -21.27
N TYR A 76 -17.96 41.76 -21.88
CA TYR A 76 -17.53 41.75 -23.28
C TYR A 76 -18.71 41.54 -24.23
N ALA A 77 -18.94 42.50 -25.12
CA ALA A 77 -19.79 42.30 -26.29
C ALA A 77 -19.04 41.47 -27.34
N MET A 78 -19.66 40.40 -27.86
CA MET A 78 -19.08 39.51 -28.87
C MET A 78 -19.11 40.19 -30.25
N THR A 79 -18.12 41.05 -30.48
CA THR A 79 -17.97 41.90 -31.67
C THR A 79 -16.54 41.87 -32.20
N THR A 80 -16.36 42.32 -33.45
CA THR A 80 -15.05 42.50 -34.10
C THR A 80 -14.05 43.39 -33.40
N GLN A 81 -14.50 44.24 -32.48
CA GLN A 81 -13.62 45.14 -31.72
C GLN A 81 -12.97 44.41 -30.54
N ASN A 82 -13.65 43.42 -29.96
CA ASN A 82 -13.18 42.66 -28.81
C ASN A 82 -12.51 41.32 -29.17
N ILE A 83 -12.67 40.85 -30.42
CA ILE A 83 -12.11 39.59 -30.91
C ILE A 83 -11.50 39.80 -32.30
N THR A 84 -10.18 39.66 -32.37
CA THR A 84 -9.43 39.76 -33.63
C THR A 84 -9.93 38.71 -34.64
N GLY A 85 -10.28 39.14 -35.85
CA GLY A 85 -10.72 38.24 -36.92
C GLY A 85 -12.20 37.80 -36.87
N LEU A 86 -13.05 38.44 -36.04
CA LEU A 86 -14.49 38.13 -35.97
C LEU A 86 -15.29 38.57 -37.24
N GLN A 87 -14.70 39.34 -38.16
CA GLN A 87 -15.39 40.02 -39.30
C GLN A 87 -16.27 39.09 -40.18
N SER A 88 -16.02 37.78 -40.14
CA SER A 88 -16.75 36.75 -40.88
C SER A 88 -18.01 36.19 -40.17
N ILE A 89 -18.23 36.42 -38.87
CA ILE A 89 -19.40 35.83 -38.15
C ILE A 89 -20.75 36.39 -38.66
N GLY A 90 -20.75 37.56 -39.32
CA GLY A 90 -21.97 38.15 -39.89
C GLY A 90 -22.32 37.72 -41.33
N LYS A 91 -21.44 37.03 -42.07
CA LYS A 91 -21.72 36.65 -43.47
C LYS A 91 -22.08 35.17 -43.59
N ALA A 92 -23.36 34.89 -43.80
CA ALA A 92 -23.85 33.61 -44.29
C ALA A 92 -23.45 33.39 -45.77
N VAL A 93 -22.15 33.23 -46.03
CA VAL A 93 -21.65 32.78 -47.32
C VAL A 93 -21.89 31.26 -47.38
N VAL A 94 -22.98 30.87 -48.05
CA VAL A 94 -23.35 29.46 -48.36
C VAL A 94 -23.75 28.60 -47.14
N GLY A 95 -24.74 29.06 -46.37
CA GLY A 95 -25.54 28.18 -45.48
C GLY A 95 -24.84 27.53 -44.27
N VAL A 96 -23.54 27.71 -44.09
CA VAL A 96 -22.79 27.20 -42.94
C VAL A 96 -23.03 28.11 -41.73
N THR A 97 -23.58 27.54 -40.65
CA THR A 97 -23.67 28.22 -39.35
C THR A 97 -22.33 28.07 -38.62
N GLN A 98 -21.58 29.18 -38.50
CA GLN A 98 -20.33 29.19 -37.72
C GLN A 98 -20.61 28.87 -36.25
N ILE A 99 -19.73 28.10 -35.61
CA ILE A 99 -19.89 27.65 -34.23
C ILE A 99 -18.97 28.47 -33.35
N GLY A 100 -19.56 29.42 -32.61
CA GLY A 100 -18.92 30.14 -31.51
C GLY A 100 -19.19 29.41 -30.19
N GLU A 101 -18.15 28.86 -29.59
CA GLU A 101 -18.20 28.29 -28.23
C GLU A 101 -17.56 29.26 -27.23
N PHE A 102 -18.08 29.29 -26.01
CA PHE A 102 -17.50 30.07 -24.93
C PHE A 102 -17.35 29.22 -23.67
N TYR A 103 -16.20 29.36 -23.05
CA TYR A 103 -15.81 28.63 -21.85
C TYR A 103 -15.44 29.64 -20.77
N TRP A 104 -15.99 29.46 -19.57
CA TRP A 104 -15.47 30.08 -18.36
C TRP A 104 -14.55 29.07 -17.66
N VAL A 105 -13.42 29.55 -17.16
CA VAL A 105 -12.42 28.76 -16.43
C VAL A 105 -12.05 29.51 -15.15
N GLN A 106 -12.09 28.86 -13.99
CA GLN A 106 -11.79 29.56 -12.73
C GLN A 106 -10.28 29.83 -12.58
N LYS A 107 -9.92 31.06 -12.20
CA LYS A 107 -8.54 31.50 -11.89
C LYS A 107 -8.05 31.04 -10.51
N ARG A 108 -8.98 30.77 -9.59
CA ARG A 108 -8.67 30.47 -8.18
C ARG A 108 -7.85 29.20 -8.03
N GLU A 109 -7.17 29.08 -6.89
CA GLU A 109 -6.58 27.81 -6.47
C GLU A 109 -7.68 26.83 -6.03
N PHE A 110 -7.54 25.58 -6.45
CA PHE A 110 -8.36 24.44 -6.04
C PHE A 110 -7.52 23.51 -5.19
N ARG A 111 -8.18 22.74 -4.32
CA ARG A 111 -7.56 21.70 -3.50
C ARG A 111 -8.30 20.40 -3.68
N SER A 112 -7.54 19.31 -3.76
CA SER A 112 -8.09 17.96 -3.91
C SER A 112 -7.19 16.95 -3.19
N ASN A 113 -7.75 15.80 -2.85
CA ASN A 113 -7.02 14.71 -2.20
C ASN A 113 -6.52 13.73 -3.26
N PHE A 114 -5.26 13.30 -3.15
CA PHE A 114 -4.69 12.23 -3.95
C PHE A 114 -4.33 11.03 -3.05
N GLY A 115 -4.18 9.85 -3.65
CA GLY A 115 -3.69 8.69 -2.95
C GLY A 115 -3.59 7.45 -3.83
N THR A 116 -2.77 6.51 -3.40
CA THR A 116 -2.56 5.23 -4.08
C THR A 116 -3.71 4.27 -3.80
N SER A 117 -4.50 3.93 -4.83
CA SER A 117 -5.56 2.90 -4.72
C SER A 117 -5.00 1.53 -4.36
N GLU A 118 -3.86 1.16 -4.96
CA GLU A 118 -3.13 -0.07 -4.68
C GLU A 118 -1.80 0.22 -3.97
N PRO A 119 -1.30 -0.65 -3.06
CA PRO A 119 -0.02 -0.44 -2.39
C PRO A 119 1.17 -0.50 -3.36
N LEU A 120 2.02 0.52 -3.31
CA LEU A 120 3.28 0.59 -4.06
C LEU A 120 4.32 -0.33 -3.40
N SER A 121 4.90 -1.24 -4.19
CA SER A 121 5.87 -2.21 -3.68
C SER A 121 7.31 -1.72 -3.92
N PHE A 122 8.08 -1.55 -2.84
CA PHE A 122 9.47 -1.11 -2.89
C PHE A 122 10.39 -2.14 -2.22
N ARG A 123 11.67 -2.15 -2.60
CA ARG A 123 12.73 -2.82 -1.82
C ARG A 123 13.20 -1.89 -0.70
N ASP A 124 13.41 -2.45 0.47
CA ASP A 124 13.90 -1.75 1.67
C ASP A 124 15.08 -2.50 2.29
N VAL A 125 15.98 -1.77 2.97
CA VAL A 125 17.20 -2.30 3.60
C VAL A 125 16.92 -3.16 4.82
N ASP A 126 15.92 -2.80 5.63
CA ASP A 126 15.62 -3.45 6.90
C ASP A 126 14.54 -4.51 6.79
N PHE A 127 13.54 -4.25 5.94
CA PHE A 127 12.32 -5.05 5.84
C PHE A 127 12.18 -5.81 4.51
N GLY A 128 13.17 -5.72 3.62
CA GLY A 128 13.23 -6.50 2.38
C GLY A 128 12.30 -5.98 1.28
N VAL A 129 11.02 -6.38 1.29
CA VAL A 129 10.01 -5.86 0.35
C VAL A 129 8.83 -5.30 1.13
N VAL A 130 8.59 -4.00 0.94
CA VAL A 130 7.59 -3.23 1.68
C VAL A 130 6.49 -2.74 0.74
N ARG A 131 5.24 -2.74 1.22
CA ARG A 131 4.07 -2.29 0.47
C ARG A 131 3.51 -1.02 1.09
N LEU A 132 3.92 0.13 0.55
CA LEU A 132 3.57 1.44 1.06
C LEU A 132 2.30 1.95 0.40
N ARG A 133 1.43 2.62 1.16
CA ARG A 133 0.34 3.42 0.60
C ARG A 133 0.64 4.89 0.84
N VAL A 134 0.42 5.72 -0.16
CA VAL A 134 0.68 7.16 -0.07
C VAL A 134 -0.63 7.92 -0.22
N PHE A 135 -0.84 8.91 0.63
CA PHE A 135 -2.00 9.78 0.63
C PHE A 135 -1.55 11.23 0.84
N GLY A 136 -2.36 12.18 0.38
CA GLY A 136 -2.14 13.58 0.70
C GLY A 136 -3.13 14.51 0.02
N GLN A 137 -2.88 15.80 0.14
CA GLN A 137 -3.62 16.86 -0.51
C GLN A 137 -2.71 17.62 -1.47
N TYR A 138 -3.26 18.08 -2.58
CA TYR A 138 -2.57 18.92 -3.53
C TYR A 138 -3.41 20.14 -3.87
N ALA A 139 -2.73 21.25 -4.08
CA ALA A 139 -3.29 22.48 -4.59
C ALA A 139 -2.88 22.67 -6.05
N TYR A 140 -3.83 23.09 -6.88
CA TYR A 140 -3.61 23.32 -8.31
C TYR A 140 -4.38 24.54 -8.80
N LYS A 141 -3.90 25.15 -9.87
CA LYS A 141 -4.56 26.27 -10.55
C LYS A 141 -4.36 26.18 -12.06
N VAL A 142 -5.21 26.88 -12.80
CA VAL A 142 -5.04 27.07 -14.26
C VAL A 142 -4.04 28.20 -14.49
N THR A 143 -3.02 27.93 -15.29
CA THR A 143 -2.05 28.93 -15.78
C THR A 143 -2.36 29.37 -17.20
N ASP A 144 -2.78 28.45 -18.07
CA ASP A 144 -3.19 28.75 -19.44
C ASP A 144 -4.56 28.09 -19.73
N PRO A 145 -5.65 28.87 -19.83
CA PRO A 145 -6.98 28.32 -20.06
C PRO A 145 -7.18 27.82 -21.52
N MET A 146 -6.36 28.28 -22.48
CA MET A 146 -6.41 27.85 -23.87
C MET A 146 -5.75 26.46 -24.05
N LEU A 147 -4.59 26.23 -23.43
CA LEU A 147 -3.98 24.90 -23.38
C LEU A 147 -4.86 23.91 -22.62
N LEU A 148 -5.46 24.32 -21.50
CA LEU A 148 -6.39 23.50 -20.73
C LEU A 148 -7.55 22.99 -21.61
N ILE A 149 -8.26 23.89 -22.30
CA ILE A 149 -9.42 23.51 -23.11
C ILE A 149 -8.99 22.67 -24.32
N THR A 150 -7.92 23.05 -25.02
CA THR A 150 -7.48 22.31 -26.22
C THR A 150 -7.00 20.90 -25.88
N GLN A 151 -6.26 20.70 -24.78
CA GLN A 151 -5.75 19.37 -24.42
C GLN A 151 -6.80 18.46 -23.75
N PHE A 152 -7.61 18.97 -22.83
CA PHE A 152 -8.60 18.13 -22.16
C PHE A 152 -9.87 17.94 -22.98
N VAL A 153 -10.50 19.04 -23.42
CA VAL A 153 -11.77 18.98 -24.17
C VAL A 153 -11.54 18.56 -25.62
N GLY A 154 -10.47 19.06 -26.26
CA GLY A 154 -10.11 18.72 -27.62
C GLY A 154 -9.46 17.34 -27.75
N THR A 155 -8.24 17.16 -27.22
CA THR A 155 -7.45 15.92 -27.43
C THR A 155 -8.02 14.71 -26.67
N LYS A 156 -8.43 14.88 -25.41
CA LYS A 156 -8.88 13.75 -24.55
C LYS A 156 -10.40 13.57 -24.49
N GLY A 157 -11.19 14.50 -25.02
CA GLY A 157 -12.65 14.49 -24.91
C GLY A 157 -13.18 14.60 -23.46
N MET A 158 -12.32 14.98 -22.51
CA MET A 158 -12.67 15.15 -21.10
C MET A 158 -13.49 16.42 -20.95
N THR A 159 -14.74 16.25 -20.56
CA THR A 159 -15.71 17.37 -20.45
C THR A 159 -16.06 17.71 -19.01
N LYS A 160 -15.70 16.85 -18.05
CA LYS A 160 -15.93 17.08 -16.62
C LYS A 160 -14.67 17.54 -15.89
N SER A 161 -14.87 18.45 -14.95
CA SER A 161 -13.87 18.80 -13.92
C SER A 161 -13.34 17.54 -13.21
N ASP A 162 -14.24 16.60 -12.86
CA ASP A 162 -13.90 15.33 -12.21
C ASP A 162 -12.93 14.47 -13.02
N GLU A 163 -13.02 14.49 -14.35
CA GLU A 163 -12.15 13.71 -15.26
C GLU A 163 -10.74 14.30 -15.29
N ILE A 164 -10.63 15.64 -15.31
CA ILE A 164 -9.36 16.37 -15.22
C ILE A 164 -8.71 16.15 -13.83
N ILE A 165 -9.52 16.20 -12.77
CA ILE A 165 -9.08 15.94 -11.39
C ILE A 165 -8.60 14.49 -11.24
N GLY A 166 -9.31 13.52 -11.82
CA GLY A 166 -8.89 12.12 -11.85
C GLY A 166 -7.53 11.95 -12.52
N TRP A 167 -7.37 12.47 -13.74
CA TRP A 167 -6.10 12.44 -14.46
C TRP A 167 -4.96 13.08 -13.66
N LEU A 168 -5.19 14.23 -13.00
CA LEU A 168 -4.19 14.86 -12.13
C LEU A 168 -3.75 13.95 -10.98
N LYS A 169 -4.67 13.22 -10.33
CA LYS A 169 -4.32 12.25 -9.27
C LYS A 169 -3.43 11.14 -9.81
N ASP A 170 -3.73 10.64 -11.00
CA ASP A 170 -2.93 9.58 -11.65
C ASP A 170 -1.50 10.06 -11.96
N GLN A 171 -1.34 11.29 -12.48
CA GLN A 171 -0.01 11.87 -12.71
C GLN A 171 0.77 12.08 -11.39
N ILE A 172 0.10 12.57 -10.34
CA ILE A 172 0.71 12.75 -9.01
C ILE A 172 1.20 11.40 -8.46
N VAL A 173 0.36 10.37 -8.50
CA VAL A 173 0.73 9.02 -8.01
C VAL A 173 1.87 8.43 -8.84
N MET A 174 1.89 8.62 -10.16
CA MET A 174 2.97 8.18 -11.05
C MET A 174 4.32 8.84 -10.68
N ILE A 175 4.38 10.17 -10.63
CA ILE A 175 5.61 10.91 -10.32
C ILE A 175 6.08 10.66 -8.88
N LEU A 176 5.16 10.50 -7.94
CA LEU A 176 5.49 10.20 -6.56
C LEU A 176 6.09 8.80 -6.43
N ASN A 177 5.53 7.79 -7.12
CA ASN A 177 6.08 6.44 -7.15
C ASN A 177 7.50 6.42 -7.73
N ASP A 178 7.73 7.11 -8.85
CA ASP A 178 9.06 7.29 -9.44
C ASP A 178 10.04 7.98 -8.46
N THR A 179 9.61 9.09 -7.85
CA THR A 179 10.45 9.84 -6.91
C THR A 179 10.80 9.04 -5.65
N LEU A 180 9.86 8.29 -5.07
CA LEU A 180 10.15 7.36 -3.97
C LEU A 180 11.09 6.23 -4.40
N GLY A 181 10.91 5.69 -5.60
CA GLY A 181 11.78 4.66 -6.18
C GLY A 181 13.22 5.15 -6.35
N GLU A 182 13.40 6.36 -6.89
CA GLU A 182 14.70 7.00 -7.03
C GLU A 182 15.36 7.28 -5.69
N LEU A 183 14.63 7.79 -4.70
CA LEU A 183 15.17 8.09 -3.37
C LEU A 183 15.59 6.81 -2.62
N LYS A 184 14.77 5.76 -2.63
CA LYS A 184 15.15 4.46 -2.04
C LYS A 184 16.33 3.81 -2.77
N SER A 185 16.41 3.92 -4.10
CA SER A 185 17.48 3.29 -4.89
C SER A 185 18.81 4.05 -4.86
N LYS A 186 18.78 5.39 -4.92
CA LYS A 186 19.99 6.24 -5.02
C LYS A 186 20.52 6.71 -3.67
N GLN A 187 19.64 6.98 -2.71
CA GLN A 187 20.01 7.46 -1.36
C GLN A 187 19.90 6.37 -0.30
N ASN A 188 19.50 5.15 -0.68
CA ASN A 188 19.33 4.01 0.22
C ASN A 188 18.36 4.29 1.39
N MET A 189 17.37 5.15 1.16
CA MET A 189 16.44 5.66 2.18
C MET A 189 15.62 4.52 2.79
N GLY A 190 15.75 4.29 4.11
CA GLY A 190 14.91 3.36 4.84
C GLY A 190 13.46 3.85 4.92
N VAL A 191 12.49 2.94 5.03
CA VAL A 191 11.07 3.34 5.24
C VAL A 191 10.91 4.21 6.50
N LEU A 192 11.69 3.94 7.55
CA LEU A 192 11.60 4.66 8.82
C LEU A 192 12.10 6.11 8.74
N ASP A 193 12.95 6.42 7.77
CA ASP A 193 13.48 7.78 7.56
C ASP A 193 12.55 8.64 6.69
N MET A 194 11.61 8.03 5.95
CA MET A 194 10.69 8.73 5.05
C MET A 194 9.95 9.92 5.68
N PRO A 195 9.47 9.86 6.95
CA PRO A 195 8.84 11.01 7.61
C PRO A 195 9.74 12.24 7.73
N ALA A 196 11.06 12.06 7.83
CA ALA A 196 12.01 13.17 7.87
C ALA A 196 12.18 13.84 6.50
N TYR A 197 12.08 13.07 5.41
CA TYR A 197 12.30 13.53 4.03
C TYR A 197 11.03 13.97 3.28
N LEU A 198 9.88 14.08 3.97
CA LEU A 198 8.60 14.43 3.32
C LEU A 198 8.66 15.78 2.60
N SER A 199 9.39 16.76 3.14
CA SER A 199 9.51 18.09 2.53
C SER A 199 10.30 18.04 1.22
N GLU A 200 11.40 17.29 1.17
CA GLU A 200 12.19 17.06 -0.03
C GLU A 200 11.39 16.27 -1.06
N ILE A 201 10.66 15.23 -0.65
CA ILE A 201 9.77 14.45 -1.53
C ILE A 201 8.71 15.38 -2.16
N GLU A 202 8.06 16.24 -1.37
CA GLU A 202 7.07 17.20 -1.87
C GLU A 202 7.68 18.16 -2.91
N GLN A 203 8.86 18.74 -2.65
CA GLN A 203 9.51 19.66 -3.59
C GLN A 203 9.96 18.97 -4.89
N LEU A 204 10.55 17.77 -4.78
CA LEU A 204 10.95 16.98 -5.96
C LEU A 204 9.74 16.60 -6.81
N CYS A 205 8.63 16.19 -6.19
CA CYS A 205 7.38 15.90 -6.89
C CYS A 205 6.83 17.16 -7.58
N ILE A 206 6.77 18.32 -6.92
CA ILE A 206 6.32 19.59 -7.53
C ILE A 206 7.19 19.96 -8.74
N SER A 207 8.52 19.83 -8.62
CA SER A 207 9.44 20.15 -9.72
C SER A 207 9.21 19.26 -10.95
N LYS A 208 9.05 17.94 -10.77
CA LYS A 208 8.73 17.01 -11.87
C LYS A 208 7.34 17.27 -12.46
N LEU A 209 6.32 17.39 -11.60
CA LEU A 209 4.93 17.63 -12.02
C LEU A 209 4.74 18.94 -12.76
N THR A 210 5.51 19.99 -12.43
CA THR A 210 5.44 21.27 -13.14
C THR A 210 5.77 21.09 -14.63
N GLY A 211 6.84 20.36 -14.95
CA GLY A 211 7.24 20.11 -16.35
C GLY A 211 6.24 19.29 -17.17
N GLU A 212 5.48 18.40 -16.53
CA GLU A 212 4.42 17.62 -17.19
C GLU A 212 3.09 18.39 -17.26
N THR A 213 2.68 19.08 -16.20
CA THR A 213 1.34 19.72 -16.12
C THR A 213 1.25 21.06 -16.84
N GLU A 214 2.35 21.82 -16.97
CA GLU A 214 2.35 23.11 -17.67
C GLU A 214 1.96 22.97 -19.16
N GLN A 215 2.28 21.83 -19.79
CA GLN A 215 1.89 21.51 -21.17
C GLN A 215 0.37 21.39 -21.36
N TYR A 216 -0.36 21.17 -20.27
CA TYR A 216 -1.83 21.09 -20.21
C TYR A 216 -2.47 22.35 -19.63
N GLY A 217 -1.71 23.45 -19.47
CA GLY A 217 -2.21 24.72 -18.92
C GLY A 217 -2.52 24.68 -17.42
N LEU A 218 -2.01 23.68 -16.70
CA LEU A 218 -2.20 23.49 -15.27
C LEU A 218 -0.88 23.68 -14.52
N LYS A 219 -0.98 24.09 -13.25
CA LYS A 219 0.15 24.12 -12.33
C LYS A 219 -0.26 23.62 -10.96
N ILE A 220 0.46 22.62 -10.46
CA ILE A 220 0.42 22.21 -9.06
C ILE A 220 1.25 23.20 -8.25
N THR A 221 0.64 23.84 -7.27
CA THR A 221 1.24 24.93 -6.48
C THR A 221 1.84 24.44 -5.17
N LYS A 222 1.23 23.42 -4.55
CA LYS A 222 1.62 22.94 -3.23
C LYS A 222 1.13 21.52 -2.97
N PHE A 223 1.92 20.72 -2.24
CA PHE A 223 1.45 19.53 -1.53
C PHE A 223 1.23 19.84 -0.04
N SER A 224 0.35 19.08 0.61
CA SER A 224 0.06 19.21 2.04
C SER A 224 -0.44 17.90 2.61
N GLY A 225 -0.01 17.58 3.83
CA GLY A 225 -0.44 16.37 4.52
C GLY A 225 -0.03 15.08 3.79
N LEU A 226 1.11 15.10 3.10
CA LEU A 226 1.72 13.89 2.55
C LEU A 226 1.96 12.88 3.68
N ASN A 227 1.38 11.70 3.56
CA ASN A 227 1.53 10.61 4.52
C ASN A 227 1.79 9.29 3.78
N ILE A 228 2.78 8.55 4.26
CA ILE A 228 3.23 7.28 3.71
C ILE A 228 2.96 6.20 4.76
N ASN A 229 1.83 5.50 4.60
CA ASN A 229 1.41 4.48 5.52
C ASN A 229 2.17 3.18 5.27
N LEU A 230 2.77 2.64 6.32
CA LEU A 230 3.36 1.30 6.36
C LEU A 230 2.26 0.23 6.43
N PRO A 231 2.50 -1.00 5.93
CA PRO A 231 1.61 -2.12 6.14
C PRO A 231 1.75 -2.65 7.58
N GLU A 232 0.65 -3.16 8.14
CA GLU A 232 0.55 -3.68 9.51
C GLU A 232 1.67 -4.68 9.88
N GLU A 233 2.04 -5.56 8.95
CA GLU A 233 3.14 -6.54 9.12
C GLU A 233 4.49 -5.87 9.43
N VAL A 234 4.78 -4.75 8.76
CA VAL A 234 6.00 -3.97 8.98
C VAL A 234 5.85 -3.13 10.25
N GLN A 235 4.67 -2.54 10.50
CA GLN A 235 4.42 -1.80 11.75
C GLN A 235 4.66 -2.67 12.97
N GLN A 236 4.12 -3.89 13.00
CA GLN A 236 4.38 -4.84 14.08
C GLN A 236 5.85 -5.29 14.16
N ALA A 237 6.55 -5.38 13.04
CA ALA A 237 7.99 -5.70 13.04
C ALA A 237 8.81 -4.54 13.62
N VAL A 238 8.45 -3.29 13.31
CA VAL A 238 9.02 -2.06 13.87
C VAL A 238 8.74 -1.99 15.37
N ASP A 239 7.50 -2.19 15.81
CA ASP A 239 7.13 -2.13 17.22
C ASP A 239 7.81 -3.24 18.04
N LYS A 240 7.92 -4.46 17.50
CA LYS A 240 8.69 -5.55 18.12
C LYS A 240 10.18 -5.24 18.20
N ARG A 241 10.78 -4.71 17.12
CA ARG A 241 12.21 -4.32 17.09
C ARG A 241 12.47 -3.14 18.03
N GLY A 242 11.58 -2.16 18.09
CA GLY A 242 11.63 -1.02 19.00
C GLY A 242 11.52 -1.45 20.45
N ALA A 243 10.58 -2.33 20.79
CA ALA A 243 10.45 -2.87 22.14
C ALA A 243 11.69 -3.67 22.58
N MET A 244 12.24 -4.52 21.70
CA MET A 244 13.52 -5.21 21.96
C MET A 244 14.68 -4.22 22.18
N SER A 245 14.79 -3.20 21.33
CA SER A 245 15.85 -2.20 21.42
C SER A 245 15.74 -1.29 22.65
N ALA A 246 14.53 -0.90 23.05
CA ALA A 246 14.28 -0.04 24.21
C ALA A 246 14.54 -0.78 25.53
N LEU A 247 14.24 -2.08 25.58
CA LEU A 247 14.51 -2.95 26.72
C LEU A 247 15.96 -3.48 26.73
N GLY A 248 16.73 -3.30 25.65
CA GLY A 248 18.10 -3.83 25.52
C GLY A 248 18.17 -5.37 25.47
N VAL A 249 17.07 -6.03 25.13
CA VAL A 249 16.92 -7.49 25.20
C VAL A 249 16.93 -8.15 23.83
N ASN A 250 17.53 -9.34 23.76
CA ASN A 250 17.48 -10.16 22.55
C ASN A 250 16.08 -10.78 22.35
N TYR A 251 15.76 -11.19 21.12
CA TYR A 251 14.44 -11.76 20.77
C TYR A 251 13.95 -12.87 21.71
N MET A 252 14.85 -13.75 22.14
CA MET A 252 14.54 -14.81 23.12
C MET A 252 14.10 -14.23 24.48
N GLN A 253 14.85 -13.26 25.01
CA GLN A 253 14.53 -12.58 26.27
C GLN A 253 13.24 -11.77 26.17
N TYR A 254 12.96 -11.14 25.02
CA TYR A 254 11.71 -10.43 24.79
C TYR A 254 10.50 -11.37 24.79
N GLN A 255 10.60 -12.53 24.14
CA GLN A 255 9.54 -13.55 24.20
C GLN A 255 9.36 -14.12 25.61
N THR A 256 10.43 -14.39 26.35
CA THR A 256 10.36 -14.84 27.76
C THR A 256 9.71 -13.77 28.64
N GLY A 257 10.09 -12.50 28.49
CA GLY A 257 9.51 -11.37 29.23
C GLY A 257 8.01 -11.21 28.95
N ARG A 258 7.61 -11.21 27.66
CA ARG A 258 6.21 -11.18 27.23
C ARG A 258 5.40 -12.34 27.82
N ALA A 259 5.93 -13.55 27.83
CA ALA A 259 5.23 -14.71 28.40
C ALA A 259 5.03 -14.61 29.92
N ILE A 260 6.00 -14.04 30.65
CA ILE A 260 5.88 -13.78 32.09
C ILE A 260 4.89 -12.63 32.36
N GLU A 261 4.89 -11.59 31.53
CA GLU A 261 3.97 -10.46 31.65
C GLU A 261 2.51 -10.87 31.41
N ASP A 262 2.24 -11.70 30.40
CA ASP A 262 0.87 -12.18 30.09
C ASP A 262 0.29 -13.01 31.27
N ILE A 263 1.14 -13.83 31.92
CA ILE A 263 0.81 -14.56 33.15
C ILE A 263 0.54 -13.59 34.31
N GLY A 264 1.29 -12.49 34.41
CA GLY A 264 1.10 -11.44 35.41
C GLY A 264 -0.17 -10.61 35.20
N GLN A 265 -0.49 -10.22 33.97
CA GLN A 265 -1.71 -9.46 33.64
C GLN A 265 -2.97 -10.30 33.84
N GLY A 266 -2.92 -11.61 33.54
CA GLY A 266 -3.98 -12.56 33.86
C GLY A 266 -4.22 -12.77 35.38
N ALA A 267 -3.27 -12.37 36.23
CA ALA A 267 -3.45 -12.32 37.69
C ALA A 267 -3.85 -10.93 38.21
N ALA A 268 -3.59 -9.86 37.43
CA ALA A 268 -3.88 -8.47 37.81
C ALA A 268 -5.26 -7.97 37.35
N GLN A 269 -5.83 -8.52 36.28
CA GLN A 269 -7.26 -8.34 35.97
C GLN A 269 -8.10 -9.14 36.98
N GLY A 270 -8.47 -8.47 38.06
CA GLY A 270 -9.00 -9.11 39.27
C GLY A 270 -10.27 -9.92 39.07
N GLY A 271 -10.11 -11.24 38.89
CA GLY A 271 -11.03 -12.22 39.43
C GLY A 271 -10.90 -12.18 40.96
N GLY A 272 -11.91 -11.64 41.64
CA GLY A 272 -11.89 -11.49 43.11
C GLY A 272 -11.75 -12.84 43.84
N PRO A 273 -11.35 -12.83 45.13
CA PRO A 273 -11.01 -14.04 45.90
C PRO A 273 -12.23 -14.87 46.34
N GLY A 274 -13.18 -15.15 45.42
CA GLY A 274 -14.45 -15.80 45.70
C GLY A 274 -14.93 -16.84 44.68
N GLU A 275 -14.65 -16.69 43.38
CA GLU A 275 -15.29 -17.53 42.35
C GLU A 275 -14.32 -18.10 41.29
N GLY A 276 -14.12 -19.42 41.34
CA GLY A 276 -14.02 -20.33 40.20
C GLY A 276 -12.85 -20.26 39.21
N ALA A 277 -12.24 -19.10 38.97
CA ALA A 277 -11.29 -18.88 37.86
C ALA A 277 -9.82 -18.66 38.30
N GLY A 278 -9.58 -18.21 39.54
CA GLY A 278 -8.25 -17.81 40.01
C GLY A 278 -7.26 -18.96 40.32
N PHE A 279 -7.72 -20.21 40.36
CA PHE A 279 -6.87 -21.35 40.76
C PHE A 279 -6.26 -22.13 39.58
N ALA A 280 -6.87 -22.06 38.39
CA ALA A 280 -6.39 -22.75 37.20
C ALA A 280 -5.11 -22.11 36.62
N THR A 281 -4.98 -20.78 36.73
CA THR A 281 -3.78 -20.03 36.29
C THR A 281 -2.68 -19.98 37.35
N MET A 282 -3.03 -19.96 38.65
CA MET A 282 -2.03 -20.12 39.73
C MET A 282 -1.29 -21.46 39.65
N GLY A 283 -1.95 -22.55 39.24
CA GLY A 283 -1.29 -23.86 39.09
C GLY A 283 -0.13 -23.88 38.10
N ALA A 284 -0.14 -23.03 37.08
CA ALA A 284 0.92 -22.93 36.07
C ALA A 284 1.99 -21.89 36.44
N GLY A 285 1.59 -20.68 36.85
CA GLY A 285 2.52 -19.60 37.20
C GLY A 285 3.32 -19.89 38.48
N MET A 286 2.69 -20.50 39.48
CA MET A 286 3.33 -20.81 40.76
C MET A 286 4.29 -22.01 40.66
N GLY A 287 4.05 -22.95 39.74
CA GLY A 287 4.99 -24.04 39.42
C GLY A 287 6.30 -23.56 38.80
N ALA A 288 6.26 -22.50 37.99
CA ALA A 288 7.47 -21.84 37.48
C ALA A 288 8.17 -21.00 38.57
N GLY A 289 7.40 -20.28 39.40
CA GLY A 289 7.94 -19.50 40.52
C GLY A 289 8.71 -20.36 41.53
N PHE A 290 8.17 -21.52 41.92
CA PHE A 290 8.84 -22.43 42.86
C PHE A 290 10.11 -23.09 42.32
N SER A 291 10.17 -23.41 41.01
CA SER A 291 11.38 -23.99 40.41
C SER A 291 12.52 -22.97 40.29
N MET A 292 12.21 -21.71 39.96
CA MET A 292 13.19 -20.62 39.97
C MET A 292 13.68 -20.29 41.39
N ALA A 293 12.76 -20.25 42.37
CA ALA A 293 13.10 -19.98 43.77
C ALA A 293 14.02 -21.06 44.39
N ASN A 294 13.83 -22.34 44.04
CA ASN A 294 14.71 -23.42 44.52
C ASN A 294 16.15 -23.27 43.95
N VAL A 295 16.28 -22.91 42.66
CA VAL A 295 17.61 -22.70 42.03
C VAL A 295 18.32 -21.46 42.61
N MET A 296 17.58 -20.40 42.95
CA MET A 296 18.17 -19.17 43.52
C MET A 296 18.46 -19.29 45.02
N GLY A 297 17.65 -20.03 45.79
CA GLY A 297 17.93 -20.33 47.20
C GLY A 297 19.18 -21.20 47.38
N GLN A 298 19.44 -22.11 46.44
CA GLN A 298 20.58 -23.04 46.52
C GLN A 298 21.91 -22.45 46.04
N SER A 299 21.90 -21.32 45.31
CA SER A 299 23.12 -20.60 44.90
C SER A 299 23.58 -19.54 45.91
N MET A 300 22.69 -19.05 46.79
CA MET A 300 23.02 -18.00 47.76
C MET A 300 23.36 -18.55 49.17
N GLY A 301 23.14 -19.84 49.43
CA GLY A 301 23.44 -20.49 50.72
C GLY A 301 24.87 -21.02 50.91
N ALA A 302 25.70 -21.00 49.86
CA ALA A 302 27.04 -21.63 49.85
C ALA A 302 28.20 -20.61 49.94
N GLY A 303 28.03 -19.54 50.74
CA GLY A 303 28.84 -18.33 50.65
C GLY A 303 29.34 -17.69 51.94
N MET A 304 29.38 -18.37 53.09
CA MET A 304 30.07 -17.81 54.28
C MET A 304 30.58 -18.85 55.28
N GLY A 305 31.90 -18.85 55.52
CA GLY A 305 32.60 -19.63 56.56
C GLY A 305 33.18 -20.98 56.10
N GLY A 306 34.48 -21.29 56.25
CA GLY A 306 35.60 -20.47 56.72
C GLY A 306 36.61 -21.25 57.57
N GLY A 307 37.61 -21.86 56.93
CA GLY A 307 38.72 -22.60 57.58
C GLY A 307 38.42 -24.08 57.88
N GLY A 308 39.37 -25.01 57.86
CA GLY A 308 40.78 -24.92 57.46
C GLY A 308 41.52 -26.23 57.80
N GLY A 309 42.45 -26.69 56.96
CA GLY A 309 43.25 -27.90 57.21
C GLY A 309 43.51 -28.75 55.96
N ALA A 310 44.77 -29.14 55.74
CA ALA A 310 45.25 -30.06 54.71
C ALA A 310 45.84 -31.33 55.41
N PRO A 311 46.52 -32.29 54.74
CA PRO A 311 46.66 -32.57 53.30
C PRO A 311 46.36 -34.05 52.92
N GLY A 312 46.43 -34.42 51.63
CA GLY A 312 46.40 -35.83 51.21
C GLY A 312 46.36 -36.02 49.69
N ALA A 313 47.06 -37.03 49.16
CA ALA A 313 47.25 -37.24 47.71
C ALA A 313 46.97 -38.69 47.27
N PHE A 314 46.92 -38.89 45.95
CA PHE A 314 46.94 -40.16 45.20
C PHE A 314 45.70 -41.08 45.20
N GLY A 315 45.29 -41.49 43.99
CA GLY A 315 45.04 -42.91 43.69
C GLY A 315 43.63 -43.34 43.23
N SER A 316 43.53 -43.76 41.95
CA SER A 316 42.71 -44.87 41.41
C SER A 316 41.23 -45.09 41.82
N GLY A 317 40.32 -45.18 40.82
CA GLY A 317 39.03 -45.91 40.94
C GLY A 317 39.20 -47.43 40.74
N PRO A 318 38.16 -48.23 40.35
CA PRO A 318 36.78 -47.87 39.97
C PRO A 318 35.68 -48.77 40.59
N GLN A 319 34.47 -48.79 39.99
CA GLN A 319 33.33 -49.73 40.13
C GLN A 319 32.39 -49.58 41.36
N GLN A 320 31.11 -49.18 41.15
CA GLN A 320 29.88 -50.02 41.01
C GLN A 320 29.23 -50.35 42.38
N GLN A 321 27.89 -50.49 42.57
CA GLN A 321 26.79 -50.75 41.62
C GLN A 321 25.38 -50.38 42.19
N GLN A 322 24.49 -49.82 41.34
CA GLN A 322 23.00 -50.03 41.24
C GLN A 322 22.07 -49.89 42.48
N GLN A 323 20.72 -49.78 42.40
CA GLN A 323 19.67 -49.72 41.34
C GLN A 323 18.45 -48.99 41.98
N GLY A 324 17.41 -48.47 41.32
CA GLY A 324 16.90 -48.38 39.94
C GLY A 324 15.54 -47.61 39.99
N SER A 325 14.75 -47.37 38.93
CA SER A 325 14.85 -47.77 37.52
C SER A 325 13.84 -47.02 36.62
N ASN A 326 14.29 -46.61 35.42
CA ASN A 326 13.64 -46.75 34.09
C ASN A 326 12.34 -45.97 33.73
N GLN A 327 11.98 -45.76 32.44
CA GLN A 327 12.46 -46.28 31.14
C GLN A 327 12.10 -45.28 29.99
N GLN A 328 12.57 -45.29 28.73
CA GLN A 328 13.89 -45.42 28.03
C GLN A 328 13.66 -44.90 26.55
N GLY A 329 14.71 -44.69 25.73
CA GLY A 329 14.49 -44.30 24.31
C GLY A 329 15.72 -44.01 23.43
N ALA A 330 16.79 -44.83 23.49
CA ALA A 330 17.98 -44.63 22.65
C ALA A 330 17.74 -45.07 21.20
N GLY A 331 18.13 -44.24 20.23
CA GLY A 331 18.20 -44.60 18.81
C GLY A 331 19.58 -44.34 18.21
N ASN A 332 19.85 -44.94 17.04
CA ASN A 332 21.18 -44.97 16.43
C ASN A 332 21.71 -43.56 16.10
N PRO A 333 23.04 -43.35 16.16
CA PRO A 333 23.66 -42.10 15.71
C PRO A 333 23.49 -41.91 14.20
N CYS A 334 23.27 -40.67 13.78
CA CYS A 334 23.10 -40.30 12.37
C CYS A 334 24.31 -40.71 11.51
N VAL A 335 24.06 -41.43 10.41
CA VAL A 335 25.11 -41.96 9.52
C VAL A 335 26.03 -40.89 8.89
N LYS A 336 25.61 -39.61 8.87
CA LYS A 336 26.38 -38.49 8.29
C LYS A 336 27.04 -37.58 9.33
N CYS A 337 26.47 -37.41 10.52
CA CYS A 337 26.96 -36.42 11.50
C CYS A 337 27.07 -36.94 12.95
N GLY A 338 26.81 -38.22 13.22
CA GLY A 338 26.94 -38.82 14.54
C GLY A 338 25.89 -38.41 15.59
N HIS A 339 25.05 -37.42 15.30
CA HIS A 339 24.03 -36.93 16.24
C HIS A 339 23.02 -38.04 16.59
N PRO A 340 22.69 -38.28 17.88
CA PRO A 340 21.74 -39.31 18.28
C PRO A 340 20.35 -39.03 17.71
N LEU A 341 19.69 -40.08 17.22
CA LEU A 341 18.36 -39.99 16.63
C LEU A 341 17.32 -40.66 17.51
N SER A 342 16.08 -40.22 17.44
CA SER A 342 14.95 -40.97 17.99
C SER A 342 14.75 -42.27 17.20
N PRO A 343 14.33 -43.39 17.84
CA PRO A 343 14.06 -44.63 17.14
C PRO A 343 13.08 -44.44 15.96
N GLY A 344 13.48 -44.87 14.76
CA GLY A 344 12.67 -44.76 13.54
C GLY A 344 12.78 -43.45 12.75
N ALA A 345 13.64 -42.50 13.14
CA ALA A 345 13.83 -41.24 12.41
C ALA A 345 14.41 -41.46 11.00
N LYS A 346 13.58 -41.27 9.96
CA LYS A 346 13.99 -41.42 8.54
C LYS A 346 14.93 -40.32 8.05
N PHE A 347 15.01 -39.19 8.76
CA PHE A 347 15.88 -38.06 8.48
C PHE A 347 16.55 -37.60 9.77
N CYS A 348 17.80 -37.13 9.70
CA CYS A 348 18.45 -36.48 10.83
C CYS A 348 17.89 -35.05 10.99
N PRO A 349 17.34 -34.67 12.15
CA PRO A 349 16.81 -33.33 12.38
C PRO A 349 17.90 -32.24 12.44
N ASN A 350 19.17 -32.64 12.62
CA ASN A 350 20.30 -31.73 12.70
C ASN A 350 20.92 -31.46 11.31
N CYS A 351 21.20 -32.50 10.51
CA CYS A 351 21.89 -32.34 9.21
C CYS A 351 21.05 -32.66 7.95
N GLY A 352 19.76 -32.97 8.11
CA GLY A 352 18.82 -33.27 7.02
C GLY A 352 19.06 -34.60 6.28
N ALA A 353 20.13 -35.34 6.61
CA ALA A 353 20.50 -36.55 5.88
C ALA A 353 19.46 -37.68 6.07
N PRO A 354 19.05 -38.39 5.01
CA PRO A 354 18.20 -39.57 5.14
C PRO A 354 18.95 -40.72 5.84
N GLN A 355 18.20 -41.54 6.60
CA GLN A 355 18.74 -42.62 7.43
C GLN A 355 18.28 -44.02 6.99
N SER A 356 17.49 -44.08 5.91
CA SER A 356 17.01 -45.32 5.29
C SER A 356 17.42 -45.36 3.81
N GLY A 357 18.07 -46.45 3.38
CA GLY A 357 18.84 -46.53 2.13
C GLY A 357 18.08 -46.64 0.80
N ASP A 358 16.75 -46.59 0.78
CA ASP A 358 15.96 -46.66 -0.46
C ASP A 358 15.62 -45.27 -1.01
N THR A 359 16.37 -44.80 -2.01
CA THR A 359 16.14 -43.51 -2.69
C THR A 359 15.74 -43.65 -4.16
N VAL A 360 14.78 -42.82 -4.59
CA VAL A 360 14.34 -42.60 -5.97
C VAL A 360 14.78 -41.20 -6.43
N LYS A 361 15.28 -41.07 -7.66
CA LYS A 361 15.67 -39.75 -8.20
C LYS A 361 14.45 -38.88 -8.51
N CYS A 362 14.54 -37.60 -8.15
CA CYS A 362 13.53 -36.61 -8.49
C CYS A 362 13.46 -36.38 -10.01
N PRO A 363 12.28 -36.50 -10.66
CA PRO A 363 12.16 -36.30 -12.11
C PRO A 363 12.54 -34.89 -12.62
N LYS A 364 12.55 -33.89 -11.74
CA LYS A 364 12.78 -32.48 -12.10
C LYS A 364 14.19 -31.96 -11.78
N CYS A 365 14.86 -32.50 -10.76
CA CYS A 365 16.18 -32.03 -10.32
C CYS A 365 17.21 -33.13 -10.07
N SER A 366 16.88 -34.40 -10.36
CA SER A 366 17.73 -35.59 -10.22
C SER A 366 18.29 -35.88 -8.81
N PHE A 367 17.91 -35.06 -7.82
CA PHE A 367 18.23 -35.23 -6.40
C PHE A 367 17.64 -36.54 -5.86
N ASP A 368 18.38 -37.24 -5.01
CA ASP A 368 17.97 -38.52 -4.42
C ASP A 368 16.97 -38.30 -3.28
N VAL A 369 15.73 -38.76 -3.48
CA VAL A 369 14.62 -38.59 -2.54
C VAL A 369 14.25 -39.97 -1.98
N PRO A 370 14.07 -40.16 -0.65
CA PRO A 370 13.68 -41.47 -0.12
C PRO A 370 12.31 -41.93 -0.65
N LYS A 371 12.21 -43.23 -0.92
CA LYS A 371 11.03 -43.89 -1.48
C LYS A 371 9.81 -43.68 -0.57
N GLY A 372 8.77 -43.03 -1.10
CA GLY A 372 7.53 -42.69 -0.37
C GLY A 372 7.45 -41.27 0.19
N ALA A 373 8.44 -40.39 -0.04
CA ALA A 373 8.25 -38.95 0.21
C ALA A 373 7.26 -38.37 -0.81
N LYS A 374 6.26 -37.58 -0.36
CA LYS A 374 5.24 -36.96 -1.24
C LYS A 374 5.77 -35.78 -2.07
N PHE A 375 6.89 -35.17 -1.69
CA PHE A 375 7.51 -34.03 -2.37
C PHE A 375 9.04 -34.16 -2.33
N CYS A 376 9.72 -33.63 -3.34
CA CYS A 376 11.18 -33.54 -3.35
C CYS A 376 11.65 -32.42 -2.41
N PRO A 377 12.49 -32.70 -1.41
CA PRO A 377 12.95 -31.70 -0.45
C PRO A 377 13.87 -30.63 -1.07
N ASN A 378 14.46 -30.89 -2.24
CA ASN A 378 15.38 -29.96 -2.91
C ASN A 378 14.67 -28.95 -3.83
N CYS A 379 13.57 -29.34 -4.50
CA CYS A 379 12.91 -28.49 -5.50
C CYS A 379 11.37 -28.39 -5.35
N GLY A 380 10.81 -28.90 -4.24
CA GLY A 380 9.38 -28.85 -3.92
C GLY A 380 8.47 -29.71 -4.81
N ASN A 381 9.00 -30.35 -5.85
CA ASN A 381 8.20 -31.02 -6.86
C ASN A 381 7.51 -32.28 -6.28
N PRO A 382 6.21 -32.51 -6.51
CA PRO A 382 5.52 -33.69 -5.98
C PRO A 382 6.15 -34.98 -6.49
N MET A 383 6.31 -35.93 -5.58
CA MET A 383 6.90 -37.25 -5.79
C MET A 383 5.81 -38.28 -5.52
N GLY A 384 4.97 -38.53 -6.54
CA GLY A 384 3.97 -39.61 -6.49
C GLY A 384 2.50 -39.18 -6.40
N SER A 385 2.10 -38.03 -6.96
CA SER A 385 0.71 -37.89 -7.44
C SER A 385 0.60 -38.50 -8.84
N ALA A 386 -0.18 -39.57 -8.98
CA ALA A 386 -0.64 -39.98 -10.30
C ALA A 386 -1.62 -38.90 -10.81
N LYS A 387 -1.49 -38.46 -12.05
CA LYS A 387 -2.44 -37.49 -12.61
C LYS A 387 -3.57 -38.23 -13.31
N CYS A 388 -4.80 -37.79 -13.11
CA CYS A 388 -5.95 -38.35 -13.80
C CYS A 388 -5.83 -38.14 -15.31
N SER A 389 -5.71 -39.22 -16.08
CA SER A 389 -5.59 -39.21 -17.54
C SER A 389 -6.74 -38.48 -18.27
N ASN A 390 -7.88 -38.27 -17.60
CA ASN A 390 -9.05 -37.58 -18.16
C ASN A 390 -9.13 -36.07 -17.83
N CYS A 391 -8.51 -35.59 -16.75
CA CYS A 391 -8.68 -34.19 -16.29
C CYS A 391 -7.42 -33.51 -15.72
N GLY A 392 -6.28 -34.22 -15.64
CA GLY A 392 -5.01 -33.68 -15.16
C GLY A 392 -4.91 -33.41 -13.65
N ALA A 393 -6.01 -33.58 -12.90
CA ALA A 393 -6.03 -33.44 -11.44
C ALA A 393 -5.14 -34.50 -10.76
N ASP A 394 -4.47 -34.10 -9.69
CA ASP A 394 -3.66 -34.99 -8.85
C ASP A 394 -4.56 -35.98 -8.10
N LEU A 395 -4.22 -37.27 -8.16
CA LEU A 395 -4.95 -38.36 -7.51
C LEU A 395 -4.22 -38.78 -6.23
N GLU A 396 -5.00 -39.08 -5.19
CA GLU A 396 -4.47 -39.70 -3.98
C GLU A 396 -4.13 -41.18 -4.22
N PRO A 397 -3.09 -41.74 -3.57
CA PRO A 397 -2.70 -43.13 -3.77
C PRO A 397 -3.83 -44.11 -3.42
N GLY A 398 -4.21 -44.96 -4.39
CA GLY A 398 -5.18 -46.04 -4.20
C GLY A 398 -6.64 -45.72 -4.54
N VAL A 399 -6.95 -44.52 -5.05
CA VAL A 399 -8.33 -44.18 -5.47
C VAL A 399 -8.67 -44.84 -6.81
N LYS A 400 -9.79 -45.57 -6.86
CA LYS A 400 -10.31 -46.19 -8.11
C LYS A 400 -11.05 -45.20 -9.02
N PHE A 401 -11.43 -44.04 -8.51
CA PHE A 401 -12.19 -43.01 -9.22
C PHE A 401 -11.61 -41.63 -8.88
N CYS A 402 -11.57 -40.74 -9.86
CA CYS A 402 -11.10 -39.38 -9.67
C CYS A 402 -12.16 -38.55 -8.92
N ALA A 403 -11.80 -37.99 -7.77
CA ALA A 403 -12.70 -37.13 -6.98
C ALA A 403 -13.13 -35.84 -7.69
N ASN A 404 -12.41 -35.41 -8.75
CA ASN A 404 -12.70 -34.19 -9.49
C ASN A 404 -13.62 -34.43 -10.72
N CYS A 405 -13.37 -35.48 -11.51
CA CYS A 405 -14.14 -35.77 -12.73
C CYS A 405 -15.04 -37.01 -12.67
N GLY A 406 -15.08 -37.74 -11.55
CA GLY A 406 -15.92 -38.93 -11.31
C GLY A 406 -15.56 -40.18 -12.12
N LYS A 407 -14.67 -40.07 -13.13
CA LYS A 407 -14.27 -41.19 -13.98
C LYS A 407 -13.31 -42.14 -13.27
N PRO A 408 -13.30 -43.44 -13.62
CA PRO A 408 -12.34 -44.40 -13.09
C PRO A 408 -10.90 -44.00 -13.40
N VAL A 409 -10.00 -44.40 -12.51
CA VAL A 409 -8.55 -44.31 -12.69
C VAL A 409 -8.07 -45.68 -13.15
N GLU A 410 -7.53 -45.75 -14.37
CA GLU A 410 -6.73 -46.87 -14.87
C GLU A 410 -5.23 -46.61 -14.59
#